data_AF-K2A642-F1
#
_entry.id   AF-K2A642-F1
#
_cell.length_a   1.000
_cell.length_b   1.000
_cell.length_c   1.000
_cell.angle_alpha   90.00
_cell.angle_beta   90.00
_cell.angle_gamma   90.00
#
_symmetry.space_group_name_H-M   'P 1'
#
loop_
_entity.id
_entity.type
_entity.pdbx_description
1 polymer ?
#
loop_
_entity_poly.entity_id
_entity_poly.type
_entity_poly.pdbx_seq_one_letter_code
_entity_poly.pdbx_strand_id
1 'polypeptide(L)'
;MPLIFWRTKDLNVSEQKLLRFSWCWLLFPLIFFSLSSAKANYYMIVSMPALAMILGVKIKSLVAKHPKIFNIWVTINLFLVSLVFSLVVFTNIIQINGLDKSFVIITIIYSLFSAIVVIAFVRNSQVVAVLLAGLIIPVMLTMVSYIKTTKDDLSAVAVGVYLTSEAKSNPLYIYQDFENISALSFYAPNCFKIIDSQSGDLYYGAHLPQFKDRFVNKEEFLQETSDKQAYIVIPTKKLPQFYHNLDPGKFSLVKRFNNLALLSNQR
;
A
#
# COMPACT_ATOMS: atom_id res chain seq x y z
N MET A 1 17.20 24.64 7.69
CA MET A 1 16.90 24.56 6.24
C MET A 1 17.11 23.12 5.78
N PRO A 2 16.20 22.52 5.00
CA PRO A 2 16.33 21.12 4.58
C PRO A 2 17.63 20.90 3.81
N LEU A 3 18.29 19.75 4.03
CA LEU A 3 19.61 19.43 3.45
C LEU A 3 19.60 19.52 1.91
N ILE A 4 18.45 19.25 1.28
CA ILE A 4 18.22 19.37 -0.16
C ILE A 4 18.40 20.80 -0.70
N PHE A 5 18.23 21.84 0.11
CA PHE A 5 18.39 23.24 -0.31
C PHE A 5 19.74 23.85 0.08
N TRP A 6 20.61 23.08 0.74
CA TRP A 6 21.93 23.57 1.13
C TRP A 6 22.78 23.86 -0.11
N ARG A 7 23.31 25.09 -0.22
CA ARG A 7 24.17 25.49 -1.34
C ARG A 7 25.55 24.85 -1.21
N THR A 8 25.84 23.88 -2.08
CA THR A 8 27.15 23.24 -2.18
C THR A 8 28.05 24.13 -3.05
N LYS A 9 28.95 24.87 -2.41
CA LYS A 9 30.12 25.45 -3.06
C LYS A 9 31.18 24.34 -3.09
N ASP A 10 31.98 24.22 -4.16
CA ASP A 10 33.07 23.23 -4.32
C ASP A 10 32.71 21.89 -5.00
N LEU A 11 31.69 21.86 -5.87
CA LEU A 11 31.37 20.67 -6.69
C LEU A 11 32.20 20.64 -7.98
N ASN A 12 32.62 19.44 -8.41
CA ASN A 12 33.27 19.29 -9.72
C ASN A 12 32.25 19.45 -10.88
N VAL A 13 32.74 19.63 -12.10
CA VAL A 13 31.89 19.90 -13.28
C VAL A 13 30.87 18.76 -13.52
N SER A 14 31.28 17.52 -13.32
CA SER A 14 30.42 16.34 -13.51
C SER A 14 29.29 16.28 -12.48
N GLU A 15 29.57 16.56 -11.22
CA GLU A 15 28.59 16.62 -10.12
C GLU A 15 27.60 17.78 -10.33
N GLN A 16 28.05 18.92 -10.83
CA GLN A 16 27.16 20.03 -11.19
C GLN A 16 26.22 19.66 -12.34
N LYS A 17 26.73 19.01 -13.38
CA LYS A 17 25.91 18.50 -14.50
C LYS A 17 24.89 17.47 -14.03
N LEU A 18 25.33 16.52 -13.20
CA LEU A 18 24.48 15.50 -12.60
C LEU A 18 23.36 16.14 -11.77
N LEU A 19 23.67 17.08 -10.88
CA LEU A 19 22.66 17.77 -10.09
C LEU A 19 21.63 18.52 -10.94
N ARG A 20 22.07 19.21 -11.99
CA ARG A 20 21.15 19.91 -12.91
C ARG A 20 20.19 18.92 -13.57
N PHE A 21 20.73 17.83 -14.10
CA PHE A 21 19.92 16.77 -14.68
C PHE A 21 18.95 16.16 -13.67
N SER A 22 19.42 15.80 -12.46
CA SER A 22 18.58 15.23 -11.41
C SER A 22 17.49 16.21 -10.95
N TRP A 23 17.75 17.52 -10.89
CA TRP A 23 16.71 18.49 -10.60
C TRP A 23 15.67 18.58 -11.72
N CYS A 24 16.07 18.57 -12.98
CA CYS A 24 15.13 18.49 -14.09
C CYS A 24 14.29 17.20 -14.03
N TRP A 25 14.91 16.06 -13.74
CA TRP A 25 14.24 14.77 -13.60
C TRP A 25 13.31 14.71 -12.38
N LEU A 26 13.62 15.40 -11.28
CA LEU A 26 12.72 15.50 -10.13
C LEU A 26 11.54 16.44 -10.44
N LEU A 27 11.82 17.63 -10.97
CA LEU A 27 10.83 18.69 -11.13
C LEU A 27 9.86 18.43 -12.27
N PHE A 28 10.29 17.80 -13.36
CA PHE A 28 9.43 17.59 -14.51
C PHE A 28 8.23 16.68 -14.20
N PRO A 29 8.41 15.45 -13.66
CA PRO A 29 7.28 14.62 -13.23
C PRO A 29 6.49 15.26 -12.10
N LEU A 30 7.15 15.95 -11.16
CA LEU A 30 6.47 16.65 -10.06
C LEU A 30 5.47 17.68 -10.59
N ILE A 31 5.90 18.55 -11.51
CA ILE A 31 5.05 19.58 -12.11
C ILE A 31 3.96 18.92 -12.96
N PHE A 32 4.34 17.97 -13.83
CA PHE A 32 3.42 17.28 -14.72
C PHE A 32 2.28 16.59 -13.95
N PHE A 33 2.60 15.76 -12.96
CA PHE A 33 1.60 15.05 -12.17
C PHE A 33 0.87 15.95 -11.17
N SER A 34 1.45 17.09 -10.76
CA SER A 34 0.74 18.08 -9.95
C SER A 34 -0.35 18.80 -10.72
N LEU A 35 -0.15 19.02 -12.02
CA LEU A 35 -1.11 19.65 -12.93
C LEU A 35 -2.12 18.65 -13.52
N SER A 36 -1.83 17.35 -13.50
CA SER A 36 -2.74 16.30 -13.94
C SER A 36 -4.02 16.24 -13.08
N SER A 37 -5.17 16.02 -13.71
CA SER A 37 -6.46 15.78 -13.04
C SER A 37 -6.51 14.39 -12.38
N ALA A 38 -5.92 13.39 -13.04
CA ALA A 38 -5.75 12.05 -12.49
C ALA A 38 -4.44 11.99 -11.70
N LYS A 39 -4.53 11.77 -10.39
CA LYS A 39 -3.38 11.70 -9.48
C LYS A 39 -3.38 10.37 -8.76
N ALA A 40 -2.24 9.68 -8.83
CA ALA A 40 -2.00 8.50 -8.03
C ALA A 40 -0.67 8.63 -7.30
N ASN A 41 -0.64 8.19 -6.03
CA ASN A 41 0.52 8.37 -5.15
C ASN A 41 1.80 7.73 -5.73
N TYR A 42 1.67 6.66 -6.51
CA TYR A 42 2.79 5.95 -7.10
C TYR A 42 3.43 6.66 -8.30
N TYR A 43 2.80 7.67 -8.89
CA TYR A 43 3.37 8.41 -10.03
C TYR A 43 4.69 9.10 -9.67
N MET A 44 4.85 9.52 -8.41
CA MET A 44 6.05 10.19 -7.93
C MET A 44 7.24 9.24 -7.71
N ILE A 45 7.04 7.91 -7.78
CA ILE A 45 8.14 6.94 -7.61
C ILE A 45 9.21 7.14 -8.68
N VAL A 46 8.84 7.57 -9.89
CA VAL A 46 9.78 7.85 -10.99
C VAL A 46 10.83 8.92 -10.63
N SER A 47 10.52 9.80 -9.68
CA SER A 47 11.42 10.87 -9.24
C SER A 47 12.32 10.47 -8.07
N MET A 48 12.12 9.30 -7.46
CA MET A 48 12.91 8.84 -6.30
C MET A 48 14.40 8.67 -6.61
N PRO A 49 14.82 8.11 -7.77
CA PRO A 49 16.24 8.02 -8.10
C PRO A 49 16.91 9.39 -8.24
N ALA A 50 16.20 10.37 -8.83
CA ALA A 50 16.69 11.74 -8.96
C ALA A 50 16.90 12.40 -7.60
N LEU A 51 15.94 12.22 -6.69
CA LEU A 51 16.03 12.69 -5.31
C LEU A 51 17.21 12.04 -4.57
N ALA A 52 17.39 10.72 -4.73
CA ALA A 52 18.52 9.99 -4.14
C ALA A 52 19.88 10.53 -4.63
N MET A 53 20.01 10.82 -5.93
CA MET A 53 21.23 11.42 -6.50
C MET A 53 21.50 12.82 -5.93
N ILE A 54 20.48 13.67 -5.84
CA ILE A 54 20.61 15.02 -5.25
C ILE A 54 21.06 14.93 -3.79
N LEU A 55 20.44 14.05 -3.00
CA LEU A 55 20.80 13.82 -1.61
C LEU A 55 22.21 13.25 -1.48
N GLY A 56 22.59 12.28 -2.31
CA GLY A 56 23.91 11.66 -2.29
C GLY A 56 25.05 12.67 -2.52
N VAL A 57 24.93 13.53 -3.53
CA VAL A 57 25.92 14.58 -3.80
C VAL A 57 25.99 15.59 -2.64
N LYS A 58 24.85 15.98 -2.07
CA LYS A 58 24.80 16.92 -0.94
C LYS A 58 25.35 16.34 0.35
N ILE A 59 25.04 15.08 0.65
CA ILE A 59 25.58 14.34 1.80
C ILE A 59 27.10 14.22 1.64
N LYS A 60 27.60 13.82 0.46
CA LYS A 60 29.05 13.74 0.19
C LYS A 60 29.74 15.07 0.47
N SER A 61 29.19 16.18 -0.04
CA SER A 61 29.74 17.52 0.19
C SER A 61 29.72 17.92 1.68
N LEU A 62 28.62 17.64 2.37
CA LEU A 62 28.48 17.95 3.80
C LEU A 62 29.44 17.13 4.67
N VAL A 63 29.58 15.84 4.38
CA VAL A 63 30.53 14.94 5.06
C VAL A 63 31.97 15.43 4.90
N ALA A 64 32.35 15.84 3.68
CA ALA A 64 33.71 16.31 3.41
C ALA A 64 34.01 17.64 4.12
N LYS A 65 33.06 18.58 4.14
CA LYS A 65 33.29 19.94 4.63
C LYS A 65 33.02 20.12 6.12
N HIS A 66 31.98 19.45 6.62
CA HIS A 66 31.49 19.60 8.00
C HIS A 66 31.10 18.24 8.61
N PRO A 67 32.06 17.32 8.80
CA PRO A 67 31.79 15.96 9.28
C PRO A 67 31.09 15.95 10.65
N LYS A 68 31.48 16.84 11.57
CA LYS A 68 30.83 16.96 12.89
C LYS A 68 29.36 17.37 12.80
N ILE A 69 29.03 18.31 11.90
CA ILE A 69 27.65 18.78 11.71
C ILE A 69 26.80 17.66 11.09
N PHE A 70 27.35 16.94 10.11
CA PHE A 70 26.69 15.76 9.55
C PHE A 70 26.39 14.72 10.62
N ASN A 71 27.36 14.39 11.46
CA ASN A 71 27.19 13.38 12.50
C ASN A 71 26.13 13.79 13.54
N ILE A 72 26.15 15.05 14.00
CA ILE A 72 25.11 15.58 14.89
C ILE A 72 23.73 15.49 14.22
N TRP A 73 23.63 15.88 12.95
CA TRP A 73 22.38 15.80 12.20
C TRP A 73 21.86 14.37 12.11
N VAL A 74 22.73 13.39 11.80
CA VAL A 74 22.35 11.97 11.75
C VAL A 74 21.90 11.47 13.12
N THR A 75 22.64 11.78 14.19
CA THR A 75 22.28 11.40 15.56
C THR A 75 20.90 11.93 15.94
N ILE A 76 20.60 13.20 15.66
CA ILE A 76 19.28 13.80 15.93
C ILE A 76 18.18 13.03 15.18
N ASN A 77 18.38 12.70 13.90
CA ASN A 77 17.39 11.96 13.13
C ASN A 77 17.19 10.53 13.66
N LEU A 78 18.24 9.83 14.06
CA LEU A 78 18.14 8.50 14.66
C LEU A 78 17.34 8.53 15.97
N PHE A 79 17.57 9.54 16.82
CA PHE A 79 16.77 9.73 18.04
C PHE A 79 15.31 10.06 17.72
N LEU A 80 15.05 10.93 16.74
CA LEU A 80 13.68 11.25 16.31
C LEU A 80 12.94 10.01 15.78
N VAL A 81 13.59 9.19 14.96
CA VAL A 81 13.03 7.93 14.48
C VAL A 81 12.69 7.01 15.65
N SER A 82 13.62 6.81 16.57
CA SER A 82 13.40 6.01 17.79
C SER A 82 12.23 6.54 18.62
N LEU A 83 12.13 7.85 18.81
CA LEU A 83 11.05 8.49 19.54
C LEU A 83 9.69 8.28 18.85
N VAL A 84 9.61 8.50 17.52
CA VAL A 84 8.38 8.29 16.75
C VAL A 84 7.90 6.85 16.88
N PHE A 85 8.78 5.86 16.67
CA PHE A 85 8.40 4.45 16.82
C PHE A 85 8.02 4.09 18.26
N SER A 86 8.67 4.68 19.26
CA SER A 86 8.32 4.48 20.68
C SER A 86 6.94 5.04 21.00
N LEU A 87 6.61 6.24 20.49
CA LEU A 87 5.29 6.85 20.64
C LEU A 87 4.21 5.98 19.98
N VAL A 88 4.49 5.44 18.79
CA VAL A 88 3.58 4.51 18.10
C VAL A 88 3.29 3.27 18.96
N VAL A 89 4.28 2.71 19.63
CA VAL A 89 4.10 1.56 20.54
C VAL A 89 3.33 1.94 21.81
N PHE A 90 3.63 3.09 22.41
CA PHE A 90 3.14 3.43 23.75
C PHE A 90 1.73 4.02 23.75
N THR A 91 1.40 4.83 22.74
CA THR A 91 0.20 5.66 22.80
C THR A 91 -1.05 5.00 22.23
N ASN A 92 -0.93 3.86 21.52
CA ASN A 92 -2.03 3.27 20.72
C ASN A 92 -2.78 4.30 19.84
N ILE A 93 -2.23 5.52 19.63
CA ILE A 93 -2.88 6.63 18.90
C ILE A 93 -3.20 6.20 17.48
N ILE A 94 -2.32 5.38 16.92
CA ILE A 94 -2.61 4.59 15.75
C ILE A 94 -2.97 3.22 16.31
N GLN A 95 -4.25 2.81 16.20
CA GLN A 95 -4.66 1.42 16.42
C GLN A 95 -3.98 0.55 15.37
N ILE A 96 -2.67 0.31 15.52
CA ILE A 96 -1.93 -0.59 14.66
C ILE A 96 -2.15 -2.01 15.19
N ASN A 97 -3.40 -2.43 15.15
CA ASN A 97 -3.78 -3.81 15.33
C ASN A 97 -3.06 -4.60 14.23
N GLY A 98 -1.97 -5.29 14.59
CA GLY A 98 -1.22 -6.13 13.68
C GLY A 98 0.27 -5.81 13.51
N LEU A 99 0.82 -4.70 14.00
CA LEU A 99 2.29 -4.55 13.93
C LEU A 99 2.94 -5.64 14.79
N ASP A 100 3.85 -6.41 14.19
CA ASP A 100 4.71 -7.27 14.98
C ASP A 100 5.68 -6.38 15.76
N LYS A 101 5.43 -6.32 17.07
CA LYS A 101 6.19 -5.51 18.03
C LYS A 101 7.69 -5.79 17.93
N SER A 102 8.08 -6.99 17.52
CA SER A 102 9.48 -7.39 17.35
C SER A 102 10.21 -6.52 16.33
N PHE A 103 9.61 -6.24 15.17
CA PHE A 103 10.24 -5.40 14.15
C PHE A 103 10.32 -3.93 14.54
N VAL A 104 9.30 -3.44 15.25
CA VAL A 104 9.31 -2.08 15.81
C VAL A 104 10.43 -1.94 16.85
N ILE A 105 10.54 -2.91 17.77
CA ILE A 105 11.61 -2.97 18.77
C ILE A 105 12.98 -3.05 18.10
N ILE A 106 13.15 -3.89 17.07
CA ILE A 106 14.39 -3.97 16.28
C ILE A 106 14.74 -2.60 15.68
N THR A 107 13.77 -1.87 15.14
CA THR A 107 13.99 -0.53 14.59
C THR A 107 14.41 0.48 15.66
N ILE A 108 13.79 0.44 16.84
CA ILE A 108 14.15 1.28 17.99
C ILE A 108 15.57 0.96 18.46
N ILE A 109 15.88 -0.32 18.69
CA ILE A 109 17.19 -0.80 19.14
C ILE A 109 18.27 -0.40 18.13
N TYR A 110 18.03 -0.65 16.84
CA TYR A 110 18.97 -0.27 15.78
C TYR A 110 19.23 1.23 15.77
N SER A 111 18.18 2.05 15.90
CA SER A 111 18.29 3.51 15.88
C SER A 111 19.09 4.03 17.08
N LEU A 112 18.82 3.52 18.29
CA LEU A 112 19.54 3.90 19.51
C LEU A 112 21.00 3.41 19.48
N PHE A 113 21.22 2.16 19.09
CA PHE A 113 22.57 1.60 18.95
C PHE A 113 23.38 2.41 17.93
N SER A 114 22.80 2.68 16.77
CA SER A 114 23.44 3.50 15.74
C SER A 114 23.75 4.90 16.26
N ALA A 115 22.85 5.54 17.02
CA ALA A 115 23.11 6.85 17.61
C ALA A 115 24.31 6.84 18.57
N ILE A 116 24.42 5.80 19.42
CA ILE A 116 25.56 5.60 20.33
C ILE A 116 26.86 5.42 19.54
N VAL A 117 26.85 4.57 18.50
CA VAL A 117 28.02 4.34 17.65
C VAL A 117 28.43 5.61 16.91
N VAL A 118 27.48 6.42 16.42
CA VAL A 118 27.78 7.71 15.78
C VAL A 118 28.46 8.68 16.75
N ILE A 119 28.06 8.70 18.02
CA ILE A 119 28.71 9.52 19.06
C ILE A 119 30.13 9.02 19.32
N ALA A 120 30.32 7.71 19.48
CA ALA A 120 31.64 7.11 19.71
C ALA A 120 32.60 7.32 18.52
N PHE A 121 32.08 7.28 17.30
CA PHE A 121 32.82 7.45 16.05
C PHE A 121 32.56 8.82 15.40
N VAL A 122 32.35 9.88 16.19
CA VAL A 122 32.03 11.24 15.69
C VAL A 122 33.11 11.83 14.77
N ARG A 123 34.31 11.24 14.73
CA ARG A 123 35.38 11.63 13.81
C ARG A 123 35.37 10.84 12.49
N ASN A 124 34.68 9.71 12.41
CA ASN A 124 34.66 8.83 11.24
C ASN A 124 33.28 8.86 10.55
N SER A 125 33.12 9.78 9.60
CA SER A 125 31.85 10.00 8.91
C SER A 125 31.43 8.87 7.96
N GLN A 126 32.35 7.98 7.58
CA GLN A 126 32.02 6.81 6.75
C GLN A 126 31.18 5.81 7.53
N VAL A 127 31.55 5.55 8.79
CA VAL A 127 30.77 4.68 9.69
C VAL A 127 29.37 5.24 9.88
N VAL A 128 29.25 6.56 10.08
CA VAL A 128 27.96 7.25 10.24
C VAL A 128 27.07 7.12 8.99
N ALA A 129 27.65 7.28 7.79
CA ALA A 129 26.92 7.12 6.54
C ALA A 129 26.41 5.68 6.34
N VAL A 130 27.21 4.67 6.70
CA VAL A 130 26.82 3.26 6.62
C VAL A 130 25.68 2.94 7.59
N LEU A 131 25.74 3.43 8.83
CA LEU A 131 24.68 3.24 9.82
C LEU A 131 23.37 3.93 9.40
N LEU A 132 23.46 5.13 8.84
CA LEU A 132 22.29 5.81 8.29
C LEU A 132 21.67 5.01 7.13
N ALA A 133 22.50 4.48 6.22
CA ALA A 133 22.01 3.65 5.11
C ALA A 133 21.39 2.35 5.61
N GLY A 134 22.00 1.70 6.61
CA GLY A 134 21.52 0.44 7.18
C GLY A 134 20.15 0.55 7.88
N LEU A 135 19.74 1.75 8.32
CA LEU A 135 18.41 2.02 8.89
C LEU A 135 17.27 1.62 7.94
N ILE A 136 17.51 1.58 6.62
CA ILE A 136 16.49 1.17 5.64
C ILE A 136 15.97 -0.24 5.90
N ILE A 137 16.82 -1.16 6.38
CA ILE A 137 16.47 -2.57 6.58
C ILE A 137 15.39 -2.74 7.66
N PRO A 138 15.61 -2.32 8.92
CA PRO A 138 14.61 -2.50 9.97
C PRO A 138 13.33 -1.68 9.70
N VAL A 139 13.45 -0.51 9.08
CA VAL A 139 12.28 0.29 8.65
C VAL A 139 11.46 -0.48 7.61
N MET A 140 12.11 -1.06 6.59
CA MET A 140 11.43 -1.89 5.57
C MET A 140 10.76 -3.12 6.19
N LEU A 141 11.43 -3.83 7.10
CA LEU A 141 10.83 -4.98 7.79
C LEU A 141 9.59 -4.60 8.60
N THR A 142 9.64 -3.46 9.28
CA THR A 142 8.49 -2.92 10.02
C THR A 142 7.34 -2.57 9.09
N MET A 143 7.63 -1.94 7.94
CA MET A 143 6.62 -1.63 6.92
C MET A 143 6.00 -2.88 6.31
N VAL A 144 6.81 -3.90 5.99
CA VAL A 144 6.31 -5.19 5.46
C VAL A 144 5.43 -5.88 6.49
N SER A 145 5.83 -5.88 7.77
CA SER A 145 5.02 -6.42 8.86
C SER A 145 3.68 -5.72 8.98
N TYR A 146 3.68 -4.38 8.96
CA TYR A 146 2.46 -3.58 8.99
C TYR A 146 1.52 -3.88 7.81
N ILE A 147 2.06 -3.96 6.59
CA ILE A 147 1.26 -4.28 5.39
C ILE A 147 0.68 -5.69 5.50
N LYS A 148 1.43 -6.67 6.00
CA LYS A 148 0.96 -8.06 6.12
C LYS A 148 -0.25 -8.19 7.05
N THR A 149 -0.34 -7.34 8.07
CA THR A 149 -1.34 -7.47 9.13
C THR A 149 -2.49 -6.49 9.03
N THR A 150 -2.29 -5.33 8.39
CA THR A 150 -3.37 -4.38 8.06
C THR A 150 -4.19 -4.83 6.85
N LYS A 151 -3.77 -5.90 6.17
CA LYS A 151 -4.47 -6.44 5.01
C LYS A 151 -5.78 -7.14 5.41
N ASP A 152 -6.81 -6.32 5.50
CA ASP A 152 -8.19 -6.68 5.16
C ASP A 152 -8.30 -7.37 3.77
N ASP A 153 -7.26 -7.26 2.92
CA ASP A 153 -7.12 -7.97 1.64
C ASP A 153 -7.01 -9.51 1.77
N LEU A 154 -6.75 -10.05 2.97
CA LEU A 154 -6.82 -11.50 3.18
C LEU A 154 -8.27 -12.01 3.09
N SER A 155 -9.28 -11.15 3.18
CA SER A 155 -10.67 -11.55 2.98
C SER A 155 -10.88 -12.16 1.60
N ALA A 156 -10.29 -11.58 0.55
CA ALA A 156 -10.38 -12.14 -0.80
C ALA A 156 -9.70 -13.53 -0.91
N VAL A 157 -8.57 -13.71 -0.22
CA VAL A 157 -7.89 -15.02 -0.13
C VAL A 157 -8.78 -16.04 0.56
N ALA A 158 -9.28 -15.69 1.75
CA ALA A 158 -10.09 -16.59 2.58
C ALA A 158 -11.41 -16.97 1.89
N VAL A 159 -12.06 -16.01 1.24
CA VAL A 159 -13.24 -16.24 0.41
C VAL A 159 -12.88 -17.12 -0.78
N GLY A 160 -11.79 -16.83 -1.49
CA GLY A 160 -11.38 -17.61 -2.67
C GLY A 160 -11.06 -19.07 -2.35
N VAL A 161 -10.35 -19.32 -1.25
CA VAL A 161 -10.09 -20.68 -0.72
C VAL A 161 -11.40 -21.39 -0.38
N TYR A 162 -12.31 -20.71 0.33
CA TYR A 162 -13.61 -21.27 0.69
C TYR A 162 -14.46 -21.61 -0.55
N LEU A 163 -14.51 -20.72 -1.53
CA LEU A 163 -15.27 -20.94 -2.76
C LEU A 163 -14.70 -22.09 -3.60
N THR A 164 -13.37 -22.25 -3.60
CA THR A 164 -12.71 -23.34 -4.33
C THR A 164 -12.96 -24.70 -3.68
N SER A 165 -13.14 -24.76 -2.35
CA SER A 165 -13.43 -26.00 -1.63
C SER A 165 -14.93 -26.35 -1.60
N GLU A 166 -15.81 -25.38 -1.32
CA GLU A 166 -17.24 -25.64 -1.04
C GLU A 166 -18.18 -25.30 -2.20
N ALA A 167 -17.76 -24.41 -3.11
CA ALA A 167 -18.65 -23.81 -4.12
C ALA A 167 -18.19 -24.08 -5.57
N LYS A 168 -17.34 -25.09 -5.79
CA LYS A 168 -16.59 -25.28 -7.04
C LYS A 168 -17.46 -25.34 -8.31
N SER A 169 -18.68 -25.87 -8.20
CA SER A 169 -19.62 -26.06 -9.32
C SER A 169 -20.75 -25.03 -9.36
N ASN A 170 -20.84 -24.15 -8.37
CA ASN A 170 -21.96 -23.21 -8.25
C ASN A 170 -21.62 -21.87 -8.91
N PRO A 171 -22.59 -21.22 -9.59
CA PRO A 171 -22.43 -19.88 -10.11
C PRO A 171 -21.97 -18.88 -9.03
N LEU A 172 -20.97 -18.08 -9.38
CA LEU A 172 -20.38 -17.09 -8.48
C LEU A 172 -20.67 -15.68 -8.99
N TYR A 173 -21.11 -14.83 -8.07
CA TYR A 173 -21.47 -13.45 -8.35
C TYR A 173 -20.72 -12.47 -7.46
N ILE A 174 -20.47 -11.29 -8.01
CA ILE A 174 -19.95 -10.13 -7.30
C ILE A 174 -21.02 -9.04 -7.34
N TYR A 175 -21.31 -8.43 -6.20
CA TYR A 175 -22.25 -7.30 -6.16
C TYR A 175 -21.53 -5.96 -6.43
N GLN A 176 -21.81 -5.37 -7.60
CA GLN A 176 -21.40 -4.03 -8.04
C GLN A 176 -19.89 -3.79 -8.15
N ASP A 177 -19.20 -3.49 -7.04
CA ASP A 177 -17.85 -2.91 -7.01
C ASP A 177 -16.77 -3.97 -7.18
N PHE A 178 -16.51 -4.38 -8.42
CA PHE A 178 -15.48 -5.35 -8.72
C PHE A 178 -14.08 -4.87 -8.27
N GLU A 179 -13.74 -3.60 -8.44
CA GLU A 179 -12.41 -3.04 -8.16
C GLU A 179 -12.00 -3.25 -6.71
N ASN A 180 -12.96 -3.09 -5.79
CA ASN A 180 -12.75 -3.26 -4.34
C ASN A 180 -12.45 -4.70 -3.95
N ILE A 181 -12.77 -5.67 -4.81
CA ILE A 181 -12.63 -7.11 -4.52
C ILE A 181 -11.95 -7.88 -5.65
N SER A 182 -11.27 -7.18 -6.55
CA SER A 182 -10.69 -7.72 -7.79
C SER A 182 -9.68 -8.84 -7.57
N ALA A 183 -9.00 -8.82 -6.41
CA ALA A 183 -8.09 -9.87 -5.99
C ALA A 183 -8.78 -11.25 -5.85
N LEU A 184 -10.09 -11.29 -5.63
CA LEU A 184 -10.84 -12.53 -5.48
C LEU A 184 -10.74 -13.42 -6.72
N SER A 185 -10.77 -12.85 -7.93
CA SER A 185 -10.65 -13.59 -9.19
C SER A 185 -9.32 -14.34 -9.34
N PHE A 186 -8.30 -13.93 -8.58
CA PHE A 186 -7.02 -14.65 -8.52
C PHE A 186 -7.09 -15.89 -7.62
N TYR A 187 -7.85 -15.82 -6.52
CA TYR A 187 -7.93 -16.89 -5.53
C TYR A 187 -9.10 -17.86 -5.74
N ALA A 188 -10.11 -17.45 -6.51
CA ALA A 188 -11.18 -18.30 -7.01
C ALA A 188 -11.17 -18.21 -8.55
N PRO A 189 -10.53 -19.18 -9.25
CA PRO A 189 -10.35 -19.12 -10.70
C PRO A 189 -11.65 -19.27 -11.51
N ASN A 190 -12.77 -19.53 -10.85
CA ASN A 190 -14.08 -19.53 -11.46
C ASN A 190 -14.44 -18.10 -11.90
N CYS A 191 -14.88 -17.94 -13.15
CA CYS A 191 -15.25 -16.64 -13.67
C CYS A 191 -16.52 -16.11 -12.98
N PHE A 192 -16.38 -15.00 -12.24
CA PHE A 192 -17.49 -14.30 -11.62
C PHE A 192 -18.37 -13.60 -12.66
N LYS A 193 -19.68 -13.62 -12.41
CA LYS A 193 -20.61 -12.64 -12.99
C LYS A 193 -20.72 -11.43 -12.04
N ILE A 194 -21.01 -10.26 -12.57
CA ILE A 194 -21.14 -9.02 -11.79
C ILE A 194 -22.58 -8.56 -11.86
N ILE A 195 -23.20 -8.41 -10.69
CA ILE A 195 -24.57 -7.91 -10.54
C ILE A 195 -24.53 -6.39 -10.49
N ASP A 196 -25.31 -5.72 -11.35
CA ASP A 196 -25.46 -4.26 -11.38
C ASP A 196 -24.13 -3.50 -11.33
N SER A 197 -23.19 -3.85 -12.23
CA SER A 197 -21.82 -3.31 -12.17
C SER A 197 -21.80 -1.78 -12.12
N GLN A 198 -21.10 -1.24 -11.12
CA GLN A 198 -20.83 0.20 -10.97
C GLN A 198 -19.36 0.53 -11.27
N SER A 199 -18.67 -0.41 -11.91
CA SER A 199 -17.24 -0.33 -12.18
C SER A 199 -16.94 0.64 -13.32
N GLY A 200 -16.14 1.67 -13.05
CA GLY A 200 -15.61 2.55 -14.08
C GLY A 200 -14.60 1.85 -14.97
N ASP A 201 -13.78 0.96 -14.38
CA ASP A 201 -12.72 0.25 -15.09
C ASP A 201 -13.27 -0.82 -16.04
N LEU A 202 -14.41 -1.42 -15.71
CA LEU A 202 -15.07 -2.44 -16.52
C LEU A 202 -16.15 -1.87 -17.45
N TYR A 203 -16.45 -0.56 -17.37
CA TYR A 203 -17.55 0.05 -18.11
C TYR A 203 -17.48 -0.26 -19.61
N TYR A 204 -16.33 -0.04 -20.25
CA TYR A 204 -16.16 -0.32 -21.67
C TYR A 204 -16.37 -1.82 -22.00
N GLY A 205 -15.78 -2.71 -21.20
CA GLY A 205 -15.88 -4.16 -21.39
C GLY A 205 -17.29 -4.70 -21.21
N ALA A 206 -18.07 -4.12 -20.29
CA ALA A 206 -19.45 -4.51 -20.02
C ALA A 206 -20.41 -4.22 -21.19
N HIS A 207 -20.07 -3.28 -22.08
CA HIS A 207 -20.89 -2.93 -23.23
C HIS A 207 -20.55 -3.74 -24.50
N LEU A 208 -19.57 -4.65 -24.42
CA LEU A 208 -19.20 -5.50 -25.55
C LEU A 208 -20.12 -6.73 -25.63
N PRO A 209 -20.65 -7.09 -26.83
CA PRO A 209 -21.57 -8.21 -26.98
C PRO A 209 -21.05 -9.55 -26.43
N GLN A 210 -19.74 -9.80 -26.58
CA GLN A 210 -19.12 -11.05 -26.12
C GLN A 210 -19.04 -11.22 -24.59
N PHE A 211 -19.31 -10.17 -23.81
CA PHE A 211 -19.23 -10.20 -22.35
C PHE A 211 -20.56 -9.87 -21.67
N LYS A 212 -21.64 -9.72 -22.43
CA LYS A 212 -22.96 -9.37 -21.88
C LYS A 212 -23.45 -10.38 -20.83
N ASP A 213 -23.11 -11.66 -21.00
CA ASP A 213 -23.45 -12.74 -20.06
C ASP A 213 -22.70 -12.66 -18.72
N ARG A 214 -21.64 -11.83 -18.64
CA ARG A 214 -20.85 -11.59 -17.42
C ARG A 214 -21.40 -10.46 -16.56
N PHE A 215 -22.21 -9.58 -17.13
CA PHE A 215 -22.76 -8.41 -16.45
C PHE A 215 -24.28 -8.52 -16.44
N VAL A 216 -24.83 -8.89 -15.29
CA VAL A 216 -26.27 -9.11 -15.13
C VAL A 216 -26.89 -7.97 -14.34
N ASN A 217 -28.08 -7.55 -14.71
CA ASN A 217 -28.89 -6.70 -13.84
C ASN A 217 -29.55 -7.52 -12.73
N LYS A 218 -30.12 -6.85 -11.74
CA LYS A 218 -30.89 -7.46 -10.66
C LYS A 218 -31.95 -8.46 -11.15
N GLU A 219 -32.73 -8.11 -12.16
CA GLU A 219 -33.83 -8.94 -12.65
C GLU A 219 -33.32 -10.24 -13.29
N GLU A 220 -32.31 -10.12 -14.16
CA GLU A 220 -31.61 -11.25 -14.80
C GLU A 220 -30.96 -12.15 -13.74
N PHE A 221 -30.30 -11.56 -12.74
CA PHE A 221 -29.70 -12.29 -11.64
C PHE A 221 -30.73 -13.13 -10.87
N LEU A 222 -31.88 -12.54 -10.49
CA LEU A 222 -32.94 -13.24 -9.77
C LEU A 222 -33.57 -14.35 -10.62
N GLN A 223 -33.64 -14.18 -11.94
CA GLN A 223 -34.14 -15.20 -12.85
C GLN A 223 -33.14 -16.35 -13.02
N GLU A 224 -31.84 -16.07 -13.13
CA GLU A 224 -30.81 -17.11 -13.26
C GLU A 224 -30.60 -17.93 -11.98
N THR A 225 -30.96 -17.36 -10.82
CA THR A 225 -30.76 -17.96 -9.49
C THR A 225 -32.04 -18.44 -8.81
N SER A 226 -33.17 -18.51 -9.53
CA SER A 226 -34.42 -19.05 -8.99
C SER A 226 -34.29 -20.52 -8.57
N ASP A 227 -33.67 -21.33 -9.42
CA ASP A 227 -33.67 -22.80 -9.30
C ASP A 227 -32.28 -23.41 -9.08
N LYS A 228 -31.25 -22.56 -8.93
CA LYS A 228 -29.85 -22.99 -8.81
C LYS A 228 -29.21 -22.34 -7.60
N GLN A 229 -28.44 -23.11 -6.84
CA GLN A 229 -27.63 -22.56 -5.77
C GLN A 229 -26.60 -21.58 -6.34
N ALA A 230 -26.52 -20.38 -5.80
CA ALA A 230 -25.60 -19.35 -6.22
C ALA A 230 -24.94 -18.68 -5.02
N TYR A 231 -23.67 -18.32 -5.17
CA TYR A 231 -22.93 -17.60 -4.16
C TYR A 231 -22.67 -16.17 -4.59
N ILE A 232 -22.85 -15.24 -3.66
CA ILE A 232 -22.62 -13.81 -3.89
C ILE A 232 -21.55 -13.33 -2.93
N VAL A 233 -20.50 -12.73 -3.46
CA VAL A 233 -19.50 -12.02 -2.67
C VAL A 233 -19.82 -10.54 -2.70
N ILE A 234 -19.93 -9.95 -1.52
CA ILE A 234 -20.28 -8.56 -1.35
C ILE A 234 -19.40 -7.89 -0.29
N PRO A 235 -18.93 -6.65 -0.51
CA PRO A 235 -18.32 -5.86 0.55
C PRO A 235 -19.28 -5.70 1.73
N THR A 236 -18.84 -5.99 2.95
CA THR A 236 -19.64 -5.94 4.17
C THR A 236 -20.40 -4.60 4.32
N LYS A 237 -19.78 -3.49 3.89
CA LYS A 237 -20.38 -2.14 3.89
C LYS A 237 -21.61 -2.00 2.99
N LYS A 238 -21.73 -2.80 1.93
CA LYS A 238 -22.85 -2.80 0.97
C LYS A 238 -23.96 -3.78 1.34
N LEU A 239 -23.78 -4.59 2.39
CA LEU A 239 -24.76 -5.58 2.81
C LEU A 239 -26.16 -4.99 3.12
N PRO A 240 -26.29 -3.83 3.80
CA PRO A 240 -27.61 -3.23 4.03
C PRO A 240 -28.28 -2.78 2.73
N GLN A 241 -27.51 -2.19 1.81
CA GLN A 241 -28.00 -1.76 0.49
C GLN A 241 -28.46 -2.97 -0.34
N PHE A 242 -27.69 -4.06 -0.30
CA PHE A 242 -28.05 -5.31 -0.96
C PHE A 242 -29.40 -5.82 -0.46
N TYR A 243 -29.60 -5.93 0.86
CA TYR A 243 -30.86 -6.41 1.41
C TYR A 243 -32.05 -5.45 1.20
N HIS A 244 -31.79 -4.16 1.02
CA HIS A 244 -32.83 -3.22 0.62
C HIS A 244 -33.22 -3.41 -0.84
N ASN A 245 -32.24 -3.65 -1.72
CA ASN A 245 -32.45 -3.75 -3.16
C ASN A 245 -32.89 -5.14 -3.61
N LEU A 246 -32.42 -6.19 -2.94
CA LEU A 246 -32.67 -7.60 -3.20
C LEU A 246 -33.34 -8.19 -1.96
N ASP A 247 -34.47 -8.85 -2.17
CA ASP A 247 -35.36 -9.36 -1.11
C ASP A 247 -34.58 -10.12 0.00
N PRO A 248 -34.59 -9.62 1.25
CA PRO A 248 -33.79 -10.18 2.35
C PRO A 248 -34.19 -11.61 2.73
N GLY A 249 -35.38 -12.06 2.35
CA GLY A 249 -35.82 -13.43 2.59
C GLY A 249 -35.15 -14.48 1.69
N LYS A 250 -34.58 -14.06 0.55
CA LYS A 250 -34.07 -14.99 -0.47
C LYS A 250 -32.60 -15.36 -0.32
N PHE A 251 -31.80 -14.57 0.40
CA PHE A 251 -30.35 -14.78 0.50
C PHE A 251 -29.90 -14.77 1.96
N SER A 252 -29.33 -15.88 2.41
CA SER A 252 -28.77 -16.03 3.75
C SER A 252 -27.27 -15.70 3.77
N LEU A 253 -26.81 -15.13 4.88
CA LEU A 253 -25.39 -14.97 5.16
C LEU A 253 -24.78 -16.34 5.46
N VAL A 254 -23.92 -16.82 4.56
CA VAL A 254 -23.17 -18.08 4.75
C VAL A 254 -22.01 -17.84 5.71
N LYS A 255 -21.21 -16.80 5.43
CA LYS A 255 -20.01 -16.49 6.21
C LYS A 255 -19.59 -15.04 6.04
N ARG A 256 -19.03 -14.47 7.10
CA ARG A 256 -18.42 -13.13 7.08
C ARG A 256 -16.91 -13.25 7.18
N PHE A 257 -16.21 -12.55 6.29
CA PHE A 257 -14.76 -12.50 6.19
C PHE A 257 -14.32 -11.03 6.30
N ASN A 258 -14.26 -10.51 7.54
CA ASN A 258 -13.97 -9.11 7.85
C ASN A 258 -14.71 -8.10 6.94
N ASN A 259 -14.07 -7.63 5.86
CA ASN A 259 -14.61 -6.67 4.92
C ASN A 259 -15.48 -7.26 3.80
N LEU A 260 -15.59 -8.58 3.70
CA LEU A 260 -16.45 -9.29 2.74
C LEU A 260 -17.49 -10.15 3.46
N ALA A 261 -18.66 -10.28 2.84
CA ALA A 261 -19.68 -11.23 3.20
C ALA A 261 -19.96 -12.15 2.02
N LEU A 262 -20.21 -13.42 2.33
CA LEU A 262 -20.61 -14.44 1.38
C LEU A 262 -22.08 -14.79 1.64
N LEU A 263 -22.91 -14.63 0.62
CA LEU A 263 -24.34 -14.95 0.65
C LEU A 263 -24.64 -16.15 -0.24
N SER A 264 -25.71 -16.87 0.08
CA SER A 264 -26.26 -17.98 -0.72
C SER A 264 -27.78 -17.90 -0.74
N ASN A 265 -28.42 -18.34 -1.83
CA ASN A 265 -29.87 -18.49 -1.93
C ASN A 265 -30.40 -19.82 -1.39
N GLN A 266 -29.52 -20.76 -1.04
CA GLN A 266 -29.88 -21.98 -0.32
C GLN A 266 -29.29 -21.96 1.09
N ARG A 267 -30.11 -22.36 2.07
CA ARG A 267 -29.71 -22.52 3.48
C ARG A 267 -28.83 -23.75 3.67
#